data_AF-A0A348UKZ8-F1
#
_entry.id   AF-A0A348UKZ8-F1
#
_cell.length_a   1.000
_cell.length_b   1.000
_cell.length_c   1.000
_cell.angle_alpha   90.00
_cell.angle_beta   90.00
_cell.angle_gamma   90.00
#
_symmetry.space_group_name_H-M   'P 1'
#
loop_
_entity.id
_entity.type
_entity.pdbx_description
1 polymer ?
#
loop_
_entity_poly.entity_id
_entity_poly.type
_entity_poly.pdbx_seq_one_letter_code
_entity_poly.pdbx_strand_id
1 'polypeptide(L)'
;LDWELSTLGDGLADLGYLCQDYHGESYNDVGLAGADLGALGIPTEAEMVAEYCRHAGIGAIPNWPFYLIYNMFRSAAIIQGVYKRGLDGNASSASALDYKEAARLRSERGWKMVEALG
;
A
#
# COMPACT_ATOMS: atom_id res chain seq x y z
N LEU A 1 -19.13 4.61 -4.09
CA LEU A 1 -17.86 5.24 -3.68
C LEU A 1 -17.80 5.15 -2.16
N ASP A 2 -16.62 4.86 -1.62
CA ASP A 2 -16.43 4.45 -0.24
C ASP A 2 -15.65 5.53 0.54
N TRP A 3 -16.36 6.53 1.06
CA TRP A 3 -15.77 7.71 1.71
C TRP A 3 -15.69 7.58 3.24
N GLU A 4 -15.99 6.42 3.81
CA GLU A 4 -16.13 6.24 5.26
C GLU A 4 -14.84 6.44 6.06
N LEU A 5 -13.68 6.32 5.39
CA LEU A 5 -12.35 6.54 5.98
C LEU A 5 -11.78 7.95 5.73
N SER A 6 -12.52 8.82 5.05
CA SER A 6 -12.01 10.15 4.69
C SER A 6 -11.86 11.07 5.92
N THR A 7 -10.76 11.83 5.95
CA THR A 7 -10.46 12.83 6.98
C THR A 7 -9.42 13.83 6.45
N LEU A 8 -9.16 14.90 7.20
CA LEU A 8 -8.02 15.80 6.93
C LEU A 8 -6.71 15.13 7.34
N GLY A 9 -5.71 15.17 6.47
CA GLY A 9 -4.41 14.53 6.69
C GLY A 9 -3.35 14.93 5.66
N ASP A 10 -2.22 14.22 5.68
CA ASP A 10 -1.15 14.38 4.69
C ASP A 10 -1.52 13.67 3.39
N GLY A 11 -1.67 14.42 2.29
CA GLY A 11 -2.03 13.87 0.98
C GLY A 11 -1.00 12.91 0.39
N LEU A 12 0.26 12.98 0.83
CA LEU A 12 1.32 12.07 0.39
C LEU A 12 1.16 10.67 0.99
N ALA A 13 0.46 10.55 2.12
CA ALA A 13 0.09 9.25 2.67
C ALA A 13 -0.90 8.53 1.75
N ASP A 14 -1.85 9.24 1.16
CA ASP A 14 -2.81 8.68 0.19
C ASP A 14 -2.13 8.32 -1.13
N LEU A 15 -1.23 9.18 -1.63
CA LEU A 15 -0.42 8.84 -2.81
C LEU A 15 0.44 7.58 -2.55
N GLY A 16 1.05 7.48 -1.36
CA GLY A 16 1.83 6.31 -0.98
C GLY A 16 0.98 5.04 -0.91
N TYR A 17 -0.28 5.14 -0.48
CA TYR A 17 -1.20 4.00 -0.47
C TYR A 17 -1.56 3.55 -1.89
N LEU A 18 -1.82 4.49 -2.80
CA LEU A 18 -2.04 4.21 -4.22
C LEU A 18 -0.81 3.54 -4.85
N CYS A 19 0.38 4.10 -4.61
CA CYS A 19 1.62 3.59 -5.19
C CYS A 19 2.09 2.28 -4.56
N GLN A 20 1.50 1.84 -3.44
CA GLN A 20 1.80 0.56 -2.82
C GLN A 20 1.61 -0.63 -3.79
N ASP A 21 0.71 -0.49 -4.77
CA ASP A 21 0.42 -1.55 -5.75
C ASP A 21 1.58 -1.82 -6.72
N TYR A 22 2.47 -0.83 -6.97
CA TYR A 22 3.73 -1.04 -7.72
C TYR A 22 4.71 -1.97 -6.99
N HIS A 23 4.51 -2.14 -5.68
CA HIS A 23 5.39 -2.92 -4.79
C HIS A 23 4.72 -4.18 -4.24
N GLY A 24 3.47 -4.45 -4.62
CA GLY A 24 2.71 -5.59 -4.15
C GLY A 24 2.65 -6.71 -5.18
N GLU A 25 2.85 -7.95 -4.74
CA GLU A 25 1.97 -9.05 -5.18
C GLU A 25 0.81 -9.01 -4.19
N SER A 26 -0.40 -8.69 -4.64
CA SER A 26 -1.53 -8.52 -3.73
C SER A 26 -1.90 -9.85 -3.04
N TYR A 27 -2.79 -9.79 -2.05
CA TYR A 27 -3.39 -10.99 -1.45
C TYR A 27 -4.11 -11.87 -2.50
N ASN A 28 -4.42 -11.29 -3.67
CA ASN A 28 -5.09 -11.92 -4.80
C ASN A 28 -4.30 -11.62 -6.10
N ASP A 29 -3.11 -12.18 -6.32
CA ASP A 29 -2.35 -12.27 -7.61
C ASP A 29 -2.26 -11.04 -8.55
N VAL A 30 -2.75 -9.87 -8.18
CA VAL A 30 -2.90 -8.70 -9.05
C VAL A 30 -2.41 -7.49 -8.28
N GLY A 31 -1.10 -7.36 -8.20
CA GLY A 31 -0.47 -6.05 -8.03
C GLY A 31 0.30 -5.71 -9.30
N LEU A 32 0.93 -4.55 -9.34
CA LEU A 32 1.71 -4.07 -10.49
C LEU A 32 3.18 -4.49 -10.41
N ALA A 33 3.61 -5.12 -9.32
CA ALA A 33 4.96 -5.63 -9.18
C ALA A 33 5.26 -6.68 -10.27
N GLY A 34 6.26 -6.41 -11.11
CA GLY A 34 6.66 -7.30 -12.20
C GLY A 34 5.76 -7.29 -13.44
N ALA A 35 4.70 -6.46 -13.47
CA ALA A 35 3.85 -6.29 -14.65
C ALA A 35 4.57 -5.50 -15.76
N ASP A 36 4.26 -5.80 -17.02
CA ASP A 36 4.66 -4.97 -18.16
C ASP A 36 3.74 -3.74 -18.24
N LEU A 37 4.11 -2.70 -17.49
CA LEU A 37 3.32 -1.47 -17.39
C LEU A 37 3.15 -0.79 -18.75
N GLY A 38 4.18 -0.84 -19.60
CA GLY A 38 4.16 -0.26 -20.95
C GLY A 38 3.13 -0.96 -21.84
N ALA A 39 3.11 -2.29 -21.84
CA ALA A 39 2.11 -3.06 -22.60
C ALA A 39 0.68 -2.84 -22.09
N LEU A 40 0.53 -2.56 -20.79
CA LEU A 40 -0.77 -2.27 -20.17
C LEU A 40 -1.21 -0.80 -20.30
N GLY A 41 -0.33 0.09 -20.79
CA GLY A 41 -0.58 1.52 -20.83
C GLY A 41 -0.69 2.16 -19.43
N ILE A 42 -0.08 1.52 -18.43
CA ILE A 42 -0.06 1.99 -17.05
C ILE A 42 1.22 2.81 -16.85
N PRO A 43 1.14 4.03 -16.28
CA PRO A 43 2.33 4.81 -15.96
C PRO A 43 3.20 4.08 -14.94
N THR A 44 4.51 4.30 -15.00
CA THR A 44 5.42 3.88 -13.94
C THR A 44 5.10 4.62 -12.63
N GLU A 45 5.54 4.07 -11.52
CA GLU A 45 5.43 4.75 -10.22
C GLU A 45 6.05 6.15 -10.25
N ALA A 46 7.22 6.30 -10.87
CA ALA A 46 7.91 7.58 -11.00
C ALA A 46 7.09 8.60 -11.82
N GLU A 47 6.46 8.17 -12.90
CA GLU A 47 5.57 9.02 -13.71
C GLU A 47 4.31 9.41 -12.93
N MET A 48 3.72 8.48 -12.17
CA MET A 48 2.58 8.79 -11.30
C MET A 48 2.92 9.83 -10.24
N VAL A 49 4.07 9.67 -9.58
CA VAL A 49 4.55 10.63 -8.58
C VAL A 49 4.84 11.99 -9.22
N ALA A 50 5.47 12.01 -10.40
CA ALA A 50 5.76 13.24 -11.12
C ALA A 50 4.47 13.98 -11.52
N GLU A 51 3.46 13.25 -12.01
CA GLU A 51 2.18 13.84 -12.38
C GLU A 51 1.44 14.38 -11.16
N TYR A 52 1.43 13.65 -10.05
CA TYR A 52 0.90 14.16 -8.78
C TYR A 52 1.60 15.47 -8.37
N CYS A 53 2.94 15.49 -8.38
CA CYS A 53 3.72 16.68 -8.02
C CYS A 53 3.35 17.88 -8.90
N ARG A 54 3.22 17.66 -10.21
CA ARG A 54 2.83 18.68 -11.19
C ARG A 54 1.46 19.28 -10.88
N HIS A 55 0.46 18.48 -10.53
CA HIS A 55 -0.89 18.96 -10.18
C HIS A 55 -0.96 19.58 -8.80
N ALA A 56 -0.20 19.05 -7.84
CA ALA A 56 -0.12 19.59 -6.48
C ALA A 56 0.72 20.88 -6.39
N GLY A 57 1.43 21.26 -7.47
CA GLY A 57 2.30 22.44 -7.48
C GLY A 57 3.55 22.29 -6.61
N ILE A 58 3.99 21.05 -6.36
CA ILE A 58 5.18 20.73 -5.57
C ILE A 58 6.30 20.23 -6.49
N GLY A 59 7.56 20.54 -6.15
CA GLY A 59 8.70 20.22 -7.03
C GLY A 59 9.06 18.72 -7.03
N ALA A 60 9.15 18.13 -5.85
CA ALA A 60 9.43 16.71 -5.64
C ALA A 60 8.98 16.32 -4.23
N ILE A 61 8.90 15.01 -3.97
CA ILE A 61 8.66 14.47 -2.63
C ILE A 61 9.98 13.95 -2.07
N PRO A 62 10.62 14.67 -1.13
CA PRO A 62 11.81 14.16 -0.45
C PRO A 62 11.46 12.88 0.31
N ASN A 63 12.38 11.92 0.31
CA ASN A 63 12.21 10.65 1.03
C ASN A 63 10.93 9.89 0.65
N TRP A 64 10.60 9.85 -0.64
CA TRP A 64 9.46 9.07 -1.16
C TRP A 64 9.35 7.63 -0.58
N PRO A 65 10.45 6.87 -0.40
CA PRO A 65 10.38 5.54 0.22
C PRO A 65 9.69 5.50 1.58
N PHE A 66 9.77 6.57 2.39
CA PHE A 66 9.07 6.64 3.68
C PHE A 66 7.56 6.46 3.52
N TYR A 67 6.94 7.11 2.54
CA TYR A 67 5.48 7.04 2.35
C TYR A 67 5.01 5.65 1.91
N LEU A 68 5.83 4.94 1.13
CA LEU A 68 5.58 3.55 0.78
C LEU A 68 5.72 2.63 2.00
N ILE A 69 6.83 2.76 2.74
CA ILE A 69 7.11 1.96 3.95
C ILE A 69 6.02 2.17 5.00
N TYR A 70 5.65 3.42 5.27
CA TYR A 70 4.54 3.78 6.16
C TYR A 70 3.25 3.06 5.75
N ASN A 71 2.90 3.07 4.46
CA ASN A 71 1.69 2.42 3.99
C ASN A 71 1.74 0.90 4.04
N MET A 72 2.90 0.28 3.84
CA MET A 72 3.08 -1.15 4.07
C MET A 72 2.76 -1.50 5.53
N PHE A 73 3.27 -0.74 6.50
CA PHE A 73 2.95 -0.99 7.91
C PHE A 73 1.49 -0.65 8.27
N ARG A 74 0.95 0.44 7.74
CA ARG A 74 -0.46 0.83 7.94
C ARG A 74 -1.40 -0.27 7.43
N SER A 75 -1.19 -0.76 6.22
CA SER A 75 -2.01 -1.82 5.63
C SER A 75 -1.82 -3.15 6.37
N ALA A 76 -0.60 -3.49 6.80
CA ALA A 76 -0.36 -4.65 7.65
C ALA A 76 -1.16 -4.60 8.97
N ALA A 77 -1.22 -3.43 9.62
CA ALA A 77 -2.00 -3.25 10.84
C ALA A 77 -3.52 -3.40 10.60
N ILE A 78 -4.04 -2.89 9.48
CA ILE A 78 -5.44 -3.06 9.09
C ILE A 78 -5.76 -4.56 8.89
N ILE A 79 -4.92 -5.26 8.12
CA ILE A 79 -5.07 -6.69 7.85
C ILE A 79 -4.99 -7.49 9.15
N GLN A 80 -4.05 -7.15 10.04
CA GLN A 80 -3.92 -7.78 11.35
C GLN A 80 -5.16 -7.56 12.22
N GLY A 81 -5.78 -6.38 12.17
CA GLY A 81 -7.02 -6.10 12.86
C GLY A 81 -8.19 -6.96 12.36
N VAL A 82 -8.27 -7.20 11.04
CA VAL A 82 -9.25 -8.13 10.45
C VAL A 82 -9.00 -9.56 10.94
N TYR A 83 -7.75 -10.03 10.89
CA TYR A 83 -7.37 -11.35 11.36
C TYR A 83 -7.71 -11.56 12.84
N LYS A 84 -7.42 -10.56 13.70
CA LYS A 84 -7.77 -10.61 15.12
C LYS A 84 -9.27 -10.75 15.34
N ARG A 85 -10.10 -9.97 14.64
CA ARG A 85 -11.57 -10.14 14.71
C ARG A 85 -12.03 -11.51 14.24
N GLY A 86 -11.34 -12.12 13.27
CA GLY A 86 -11.56 -13.50 12.84
C GLY A 86 -11.30 -14.50 13.95
N LEU A 87 -10.17 -14.38 14.66
CA LEU A 87 -9.84 -15.22 15.81
C LEU A 87 -10.85 -15.10 16.95
N ASP A 88 -11.41 -13.90 17.15
CA ASP A 88 -12.40 -13.65 18.19
C ASP A 88 -13.82 -14.09 17.80
N GLY A 89 -14.00 -14.68 16.60
CA GLY A 89 -15.31 -15.10 16.08
C GLY A 89 -16.24 -13.93 15.75
N ASN A 90 -15.70 -12.71 15.66
CA ASN A 90 -16.44 -11.47 15.44
C ASN A 90 -16.16 -10.85 14.06
N ALA A 91 -15.72 -11.68 13.10
CA ALA A 91 -15.56 -11.25 11.71
C ALA A 91 -16.81 -11.60 10.89
N SER A 92 -17.21 -10.68 10.02
CA SER A 92 -18.30 -10.89 9.07
C SER A 92 -17.93 -11.81 7.89
N SER A 93 -16.65 -12.09 7.69
CA SER A 93 -16.12 -12.89 6.57
C SER A 93 -15.50 -14.20 7.04
N ALA A 94 -15.81 -15.30 6.33
CA ALA A 94 -15.20 -16.61 6.55
C ALA A 94 -13.69 -16.64 6.23
N SER A 95 -13.23 -15.73 5.36
CA SER A 95 -11.81 -15.62 4.97
C SER A 95 -10.97 -14.82 5.98
N ALA A 96 -11.56 -14.36 7.09
CA ALA A 96 -10.85 -13.53 8.07
C ALA A 96 -9.59 -14.21 8.63
N LEU A 97 -9.59 -15.54 8.73
CA LEU A 97 -8.46 -16.32 9.24
C LEU A 97 -7.30 -16.43 8.24
N ASP A 98 -7.57 -16.29 6.95
CA ASP A 98 -6.57 -16.39 5.88
C ASP A 98 -5.63 -15.16 5.84
N TYR A 99 -6.05 -14.07 6.49
CA TYR A 99 -5.29 -12.80 6.54
C TYR A 99 -4.06 -12.82 7.45
N LYS A 100 -3.84 -13.88 8.24
CA LYS A 100 -2.64 -14.02 9.09
C LYS A 100 -1.36 -13.84 8.27
N GLU A 101 -1.25 -14.57 7.18
CA GLU A 101 -0.06 -14.57 6.33
C GLU A 101 0.06 -13.26 5.54
N ALA A 102 -1.08 -12.66 5.17
CA ALA A 102 -1.13 -11.37 4.49
C ALA A 102 -0.56 -10.23 5.35
N ALA A 103 -0.91 -10.18 6.65
CA ALA A 103 -0.39 -9.17 7.58
C ALA A 103 1.13 -9.31 7.75
N ARG A 104 1.61 -10.55 7.90
CA ARG A 104 3.04 -10.86 8.03
C ARG A 104 3.81 -10.46 6.77
N LEU A 105 3.39 -10.94 5.60
CA LEU A 105 4.04 -10.65 4.32
C LEU A 105 4.11 -9.15 4.06
N ARG A 106 3.03 -8.41 4.36
CA ARG A 106 3.00 -6.96 4.22
C ARG A 106 4.02 -6.26 5.13
N SER A 107 4.14 -6.71 6.38
CA SER A 107 5.13 -6.19 7.34
C SER A 107 6.56 -6.51 6.91
N GLU A 108 6.82 -7.74 6.48
CA GLU A 108 8.14 -8.19 6.01
C GLU A 108 8.59 -7.40 4.77
N ARG A 109 7.68 -7.08 3.84
CA ARG A 109 7.98 -6.22 2.68
C ARG A 109 8.33 -4.79 3.10
N GLY A 110 7.54 -4.18 3.99
CA GLY A 110 7.85 -2.87 4.54
C GLY A 110 9.22 -2.86 5.21
N TRP A 111 9.57 -3.91 5.95
CA TRP A 111 10.87 -4.04 6.59
C TRP A 111 12.03 -4.23 5.59
N LYS A 112 11.87 -5.04 4.55
CA LYS A 112 12.87 -5.17 3.47
C LYS A 112 13.17 -3.84 2.78
N MET A 113 12.15 -3.00 2.60
CA MET A 113 12.34 -1.65 2.06
C MET A 113 13.14 -0.76 3.02
N VAL A 114 12.97 -0.91 4.34
CA VAL A 114 13.80 -0.24 5.35
C VAL A 114 15.25 -0.73 5.27
N GLU A 115 15.47 -2.05 5.19
CA GLU A 115 16.81 -2.64 5.07
C GLU A 115 17.52 -2.23 3.78
N ALA A 116 16.79 -1.93 2.70
CA ALA A 116 17.38 -1.45 1.45
C ALA A 116 17.86 0.02 1.50
N LEU A 117 17.53 0.77 2.57
CA LEU A 117 17.90 2.18 2.72
C LEU A 117 19.25 2.39 3.44
N GLY A 118 19.90 1.35 3.97
CA GLY A 118 21.17 1.45 4.71
C GLY A 118 21.75 0.10 5.11
#